data_AF-A0A1F6DMR8-F1
#
_entry.id   AF-A0A1F6DMR8-F1
#
_cell.length_a   1.000
_cell.length_b   1.000
_cell.length_c   1.000
_cell.angle_alpha   90.00
_cell.angle_beta   90.00
_cell.angle_gamma   90.00
#
_symmetry.space_group_name_H-M   'P 1'
#
loop_
_entity.id
_entity.type
_entity.pdbx_description
1 polymer ?
#
loop_
_entity_poly.entity_id
_entity_poly.type
_entity_poly.pdbx_seq_one_letter_code
_entity_poly.pdbx_strand_id
1 'polypeptide(L)'
;MVEKAARRERRLGAFQNAMLYAALGGVMVAIGAVPDFSKVIKYYMGAKKGAKFNYQTKTALGRLAAYGLITFEERGDRRYARITERGKRVLEFEMQKTALTKKRKWDHRWRVIIFDIPERRKNVRNRLRRFMHEYGFVRLQDSVWVYPHDCEDLIALAKAEFRIGADVLYMIVERLEHDKHLREHFKLPLE
;
A
#
# COMPACT_ATOMS: atom_id res chain seq x y z
N MET A 1 -12.66 -8.09 -18.42
CA MET A 1 -12.82 -9.44 -17.83
C MET A 1 -13.16 -9.39 -16.33
N VAL A 2 -12.59 -8.46 -15.54
CA VAL A 2 -12.96 -8.24 -14.13
C VAL A 2 -14.46 -8.00 -13.96
N GLU A 3 -15.04 -7.10 -14.76
CA GLU A 3 -16.47 -6.81 -14.72
C GLU A 3 -17.35 -8.02 -15.10
N LYS A 4 -16.93 -8.85 -16.06
CA LYS A 4 -17.66 -10.08 -16.44
C LYS A 4 -17.57 -11.17 -15.37
N ALA A 5 -16.41 -11.33 -14.72
CA ALA A 5 -16.23 -12.25 -13.59
C ALA A 5 -17.04 -11.80 -12.38
N ALA A 6 -17.03 -10.51 -12.05
CA ALA A 6 -17.87 -9.91 -11.01
C ALA A 6 -19.37 -10.03 -11.35
N ARG A 7 -19.76 -9.87 -12.62
CA ARG A 7 -21.14 -10.11 -13.09
C ARG A 7 -21.58 -11.58 -12.98
N ARG A 8 -20.65 -12.54 -13.11
CA ARG A 8 -20.97 -13.98 -12.99
C ARG A 8 -21.26 -14.38 -11.54
N GLU A 9 -20.54 -13.80 -10.57
CA GLU A 9 -20.85 -13.95 -9.14
C GLU A 9 -22.17 -13.27 -8.72
N ARG A 10 -22.56 -12.16 -9.39
CA ARG A 10 -23.80 -11.39 -9.11
C ARG A 10 -25.13 -12.09 -9.43
N ARG A 11 -25.13 -13.25 -10.11
CA ARG A 11 -26.37 -13.92 -10.59
C ARG A 11 -27.14 -14.75 -9.53
N LEU A 12 -26.61 -14.90 -8.30
CA LEU A 12 -27.38 -15.49 -7.20
C LEU A 12 -28.24 -14.39 -6.55
N GLY A 13 -29.57 -14.52 -6.72
CA GLY A 13 -30.62 -13.49 -6.53
C GLY A 13 -30.76 -12.82 -5.16
N ALA A 14 -29.80 -12.98 -4.24
CA ALA A 14 -29.70 -12.20 -3.01
C ALA A 14 -29.25 -10.74 -3.26
N PHE A 15 -28.68 -10.45 -4.44
CA PHE A 15 -28.02 -9.18 -4.72
C PHE A 15 -28.98 -7.99 -4.91
N GLN A 16 -30.21 -8.19 -5.42
CA GLN A 16 -31.17 -7.08 -5.60
C GLN A 16 -31.74 -6.58 -4.27
N ASN A 17 -32.09 -7.49 -3.35
CA ASN A 17 -32.55 -7.12 -2.01
C ASN A 17 -31.39 -6.61 -1.14
N ALA A 18 -30.17 -7.16 -1.28
CA ALA A 18 -28.99 -6.61 -0.64
C ALA A 18 -28.63 -5.20 -1.14
N MET A 19 -28.95 -4.87 -2.39
CA MET A 19 -28.75 -3.52 -2.95
C MET A 19 -29.75 -2.50 -2.37
N LEU A 20 -30.99 -2.92 -2.12
CA LEU A 20 -32.01 -2.11 -1.44
C LEU A 20 -31.73 -1.93 0.07
N TYR A 21 -31.21 -2.97 0.74
CA TYR A 21 -30.75 -2.85 2.12
C TYR A 21 -29.43 -2.08 2.25
N ALA A 22 -28.51 -2.12 1.27
CA ALA A 22 -27.36 -1.23 1.19
C ALA A 22 -27.76 0.22 0.87
N ALA A 23 -28.90 0.44 0.19
CA ALA A 23 -29.46 1.75 -0.09
C ALA A 23 -30.17 2.39 1.12
N LEU A 24 -30.56 1.63 2.15
CA LEU A 24 -31.13 2.15 3.40
C LEU A 24 -30.25 1.92 4.65
N GLY A 25 -29.17 1.15 4.54
CA GLY A 25 -28.35 0.76 5.69
C GLY A 25 -26.95 0.29 5.33
N GLY A 26 -26.12 1.21 4.83
CA GLY A 26 -24.66 1.08 4.92
C GLY A 26 -23.95 0.61 3.65
N VAL A 27 -23.31 1.58 3.00
CA VAL A 27 -22.17 1.42 2.07
C VAL A 27 -22.53 1.03 0.63
N MET A 28 -22.94 2.01 -0.19
CA MET A 28 -22.22 2.28 -1.45
C MET A 28 -22.50 3.67 -2.04
N VAL A 29 -21.47 4.18 -2.74
CA VAL A 29 -21.40 5.39 -3.60
C VAL A 29 -21.07 6.71 -2.88
N ALA A 30 -19.78 6.87 -2.54
CA ALA A 30 -19.14 8.18 -2.54
C ALA A 30 -18.52 8.45 -3.92
N ILE A 31 -19.35 8.52 -4.97
CA ILE A 31 -19.01 9.32 -6.13
C ILE A 31 -19.30 10.76 -5.70
N GLY A 32 -18.27 11.45 -5.17
CA GLY A 32 -18.29 12.91 -5.02
C GLY A 32 -18.67 13.52 -3.66
N ALA A 33 -19.11 12.74 -2.64
CA ALA A 33 -19.67 13.32 -1.41
C ALA A 33 -18.80 13.25 -0.13
N VAL A 34 -17.51 12.89 -0.23
CA VAL A 34 -16.60 12.99 0.93
C VAL A 34 -15.44 13.90 0.56
N PRO A 35 -15.41 15.15 1.06
CA PRO A 35 -14.30 16.08 0.83
C PRO A 35 -12.93 15.53 1.29
N ASP A 36 -12.94 14.49 2.11
CA ASP A 36 -11.79 14.00 2.84
C ASP A 36 -11.76 12.46 2.89
N PHE A 37 -11.24 11.85 1.82
CA PHE A 37 -11.04 10.40 1.67
C PHE A 37 -10.22 9.79 2.84
N SER A 38 -9.46 10.62 3.56
CA SER A 38 -8.74 10.26 4.80
C SER A 38 -9.63 9.62 5.86
N LYS A 39 -10.87 10.11 6.01
CA LYS A 39 -11.78 9.64 7.06
C LYS A 39 -12.31 8.25 6.75
N VAL A 40 -12.55 7.97 5.47
CA VAL A 40 -12.97 6.66 4.99
C VAL A 40 -11.85 5.64 5.21
N ILE A 41 -10.62 6.00 4.82
CA ILE A 41 -9.43 5.18 5.07
C ILE A 41 -9.25 4.92 6.58
N LYS A 42 -9.31 5.94 7.45
CA LYS A 42 -9.15 5.76 8.92
C LYS A 42 -10.24 4.92 9.57
N TYR A 43 -11.48 5.02 9.07
CA TYR A 43 -12.61 4.24 9.55
C TYR A 43 -12.43 2.75 9.20
N TYR A 44 -12.08 2.46 7.94
CA TYR A 44 -11.82 1.08 7.49
C TYR A 44 -10.49 0.50 8.01
N MET A 45 -9.47 1.34 8.23
CA MET A 45 -8.18 0.93 8.81
C MET A 45 -8.24 0.71 10.33
N GLY A 46 -9.39 0.94 10.98
CA GLY A 46 -9.53 0.74 12.42
C GLY A 46 -8.55 1.62 13.19
N ALA A 47 -8.80 2.93 13.23
CA ALA A 47 -8.12 3.86 14.13
C ALA A 47 -8.47 3.57 15.60
N LYS A 48 -8.13 2.39 16.13
CA LYS A 48 -7.95 2.19 17.57
C LYS A 48 -6.67 2.91 17.96
N LYS A 49 -6.82 4.04 18.67
CA LYS A 49 -5.80 4.54 19.59
C LYS A 49 -5.31 3.34 20.41
N GLY A 50 -4.05 2.95 20.25
CA GLY A 50 -3.44 1.89 21.06
C GLY A 50 -3.65 0.46 20.56
N ALA A 51 -3.58 0.19 19.26
CA ALA A 51 -3.32 -1.17 18.78
C ALA A 51 -1.95 -1.63 19.32
N LYS A 52 -1.96 -2.32 20.47
CA LYS A 52 -0.79 -2.97 21.06
C LYS A 52 -0.12 -3.80 19.96
N PHE A 53 1.11 -3.42 19.62
CA PHE A 53 1.97 -4.04 18.62
C PHE A 53 2.41 -5.42 19.16
N ASN A 54 1.46 -6.36 19.28
CA ASN A 54 1.73 -7.73 19.71
C ASN A 54 2.40 -8.46 18.55
N TYR A 55 3.71 -8.41 18.64
CA TYR A 55 4.68 -8.86 17.68
C TYR A 55 4.76 -10.39 17.72
N GLN A 56 4.03 -11.05 16.83
CA GLN A 56 4.47 -12.33 16.32
C GLN A 56 5.25 -12.07 15.03
N THR A 57 6.36 -12.78 14.89
CA THR A 57 7.41 -12.75 13.85
C THR A 57 6.94 -12.86 12.39
N LYS A 58 5.63 -12.78 12.12
CA LYS A 58 5.01 -12.95 10.80
C LYS A 58 4.79 -11.65 10.01
N THR A 59 5.08 -10.48 10.59
CA THR A 59 4.94 -9.19 9.88
C THR A 59 6.24 -8.79 9.17
N ALA A 60 6.16 -7.93 8.14
CA ALA A 60 7.35 -7.37 7.47
C ALA A 60 8.29 -6.64 8.45
N LEU A 61 7.74 -5.82 9.35
CA LEU A 61 8.52 -5.18 10.42
C LEU A 61 9.13 -6.21 11.40
N GLY A 62 8.44 -7.35 11.58
CA GLY A 62 8.95 -8.56 12.19
C GLY A 62 10.31 -8.98 11.64
N ARG A 63 10.30 -9.36 10.37
CA ARG A 63 11.48 -9.84 9.65
C ARG A 63 12.59 -8.80 9.60
N LEU A 64 12.25 -7.54 9.30
CA LEU A 64 13.23 -6.46 9.22
C LEU A 64 13.96 -6.21 10.54
N ALA A 65 13.27 -6.33 11.68
CA ALA A 65 13.94 -6.17 12.97
C ALA A 65 14.81 -7.39 13.31
N ALA A 66 14.38 -8.61 12.95
CA ALA A 66 15.21 -9.82 13.07
C ALA A 66 16.49 -9.72 12.22
N TYR A 67 16.43 -9.07 11.06
CA TYR A 67 17.60 -8.76 10.23
C TYR A 67 18.42 -7.55 10.72
N GLY A 68 18.00 -6.88 11.80
CA GLY A 68 18.68 -5.69 12.34
C GLY A 68 18.59 -4.45 11.45
N LEU A 69 17.61 -4.40 10.52
CA LEU A 69 17.40 -3.28 9.60
C LEU A 69 16.51 -2.20 10.21
N ILE A 70 15.70 -2.56 11.20
CA ILE A 70 14.92 -1.62 12.01
C ILE A 70 15.05 -1.97 13.49
N THR A 71 14.79 -0.98 14.34
CA THR A 71 14.58 -1.13 15.78
C THR A 71 13.23 -0.58 16.16
N PHE A 72 12.75 -0.92 17.35
CA PHE A 72 11.54 -0.33 17.90
C PHE A 72 11.90 0.58 19.07
N GLU A 73 11.38 1.80 19.04
CA GLU A 73 11.45 2.76 20.15
C GLU A 73 10.09 2.88 20.81
N GLU A 74 10.04 2.88 22.13
CA GLU A 74 8.85 3.21 22.90
C GLU A 74 8.90 4.67 23.33
N ARG A 75 7.81 5.40 23.11
CA ARG A 75 7.63 6.78 23.61
C ARG A 75 6.21 6.90 24.17
N GLY A 76 6.11 6.84 25.50
CA GLY A 76 4.83 6.67 26.19
C GLY A 76 4.13 5.39 25.75
N ASP A 77 2.82 5.45 25.53
CA ASP A 77 2.01 4.28 25.13
C ASP A 77 2.14 3.88 23.64
N ARG A 78 3.15 4.40 22.95
CA ARG A 78 3.32 4.21 21.50
C ARG A 78 4.68 3.63 21.17
N ARG A 79 4.65 2.57 20.36
CA ARG A 79 5.83 1.92 19.79
C ARG A 79 6.02 2.38 18.36
N TYR A 80 7.22 2.82 18.02
CA TYR A 80 7.60 3.32 16.70
C TYR A 80 8.71 2.46 16.11
N ALA A 81 8.57 2.07 14.85
CA ALA A 81 9.69 1.51 14.10
C ALA A 81 10.65 2.63 13.69
N ARG A 82 11.96 2.40 13.86
CA ARG A 82 13.03 3.28 13.42
C ARG A 82 14.01 2.48 12.57
N ILE A 83 14.40 3.02 11.42
CA ILE A 83 15.41 2.36 10.59
C ILE A 83 16.80 2.46 11.24
N THR A 84 17.61 1.41 11.11
CA THR A 84 19.02 1.43 11.53
C THR A 84 19.91 1.96 10.40
N GLU A 85 21.15 2.32 10.69
CA GLU A 85 22.13 2.68 9.63
C GLU A 85 22.36 1.52 8.65
N ARG A 86 22.29 0.27 9.12
CA ARG A 86 22.32 -0.90 8.25
C ARG A 86 21.08 -0.93 7.34
N GLY A 87 19.90 -0.67 7.89
CA GLY A 87 18.65 -0.56 7.12
C GLY A 87 18.70 0.52 6.05
N LYS A 88 19.27 1.69 6.36
CA LYS A 88 19.45 2.78 5.38
C LYS A 88 20.35 2.37 4.22
N ARG A 89 21.49 1.73 4.48
CA ARG A 89 22.37 1.21 3.43
C ARG A 89 21.67 0.18 2.54
N VAL A 90 20.87 -0.71 3.13
CA VAL A 90 20.08 -1.68 2.36
C VAL A 90 19.04 -0.98 1.49
N LEU A 91 18.37 0.03 2.03
CA LEU A 91 17.40 0.84 1.30
C LEU A 91 18.05 1.51 0.08
N GLU A 92 19.19 2.16 0.26
CA GLU A 92 19.98 2.76 -0.82
C GLU A 92 20.46 1.73 -1.85
N PHE A 93 20.89 0.54 -1.40
CA PHE A 93 21.31 -0.53 -2.32
C PHE A 93 20.15 -1.07 -3.16
N GLU A 94 18.94 -1.18 -2.60
CA GLU A 94 17.75 -1.57 -3.37
C GLU A 94 17.39 -0.56 -4.47
N MET A 95 17.73 0.73 -4.33
CA MET A 95 17.64 1.72 -5.43
C MET A 95 18.54 1.34 -6.59
N GLN A 96 19.81 1.08 -6.28
CA GLN A 96 20.82 0.76 -7.29
C GLN A 96 20.49 -0.55 -7.98
N LYS A 97 20.02 -1.54 -7.22
CA LYS A 97 19.55 -2.81 -7.73
C LYS A 97 18.36 -2.63 -8.66
N THR A 98 17.37 -1.80 -8.32
CA THR A 98 16.24 -1.52 -9.21
C THR A 98 16.69 -0.97 -10.57
N ALA A 99 17.74 -0.14 -10.60
CA ALA A 99 18.35 0.36 -11.83
C ALA A 99 19.16 -0.69 -12.62
N LEU A 100 19.69 -1.73 -11.94
CA LEU A 100 20.63 -2.70 -12.50
C LEU A 100 20.05 -4.10 -12.77
N THR A 101 18.89 -4.46 -12.21
CA THR A 101 18.47 -5.87 -12.19
C THR A 101 17.73 -6.31 -13.46
N LYS A 102 18.24 -7.41 -14.02
CA LYS A 102 17.56 -8.38 -14.90
C LYS A 102 16.06 -8.54 -14.57
N LYS A 103 15.26 -8.70 -15.63
CA LYS A 103 13.80 -8.95 -15.65
C LYS A 103 13.34 -9.84 -14.49
N ARG A 104 12.86 -9.24 -13.39
CA ARG A 104 12.17 -9.97 -12.31
C ARG A 104 10.93 -10.61 -12.92
N LYS A 105 10.67 -11.90 -12.64
CA LYS A 105 9.45 -12.55 -13.10
C LYS A 105 8.25 -11.89 -12.41
N TRP A 106 7.25 -11.52 -13.19
CA TRP A 106 5.98 -11.06 -12.66
C TRP A 106 5.17 -12.25 -12.16
N ASP A 107 4.60 -12.14 -10.97
CA ASP A 107 3.74 -13.15 -10.35
C ASP A 107 2.24 -12.86 -10.62
N HIS A 108 1.95 -12.09 -11.68
CA HIS A 108 0.59 -11.70 -12.08
C HIS A 108 -0.18 -10.89 -11.03
N ARG A 109 0.51 -10.27 -10.07
CA ARG A 109 -0.10 -9.43 -9.04
C ARG A 109 0.51 -8.04 -9.02
N TRP A 110 -0.33 -7.04 -8.80
CA TRP A 110 0.06 -5.66 -8.61
C TRP A 110 0.26 -5.37 -7.13
N ARG A 111 1.26 -4.54 -6.83
CA ARG A 111 1.51 -3.98 -5.50
C ARG A 111 1.00 -2.56 -5.55
N VAL A 112 -0.10 -2.31 -4.86
CA VAL A 112 -0.71 -0.99 -4.81
C VAL A 112 -0.44 -0.37 -3.46
N ILE A 113 0.15 0.82 -3.47
CA ILE A 113 0.45 1.60 -2.29
C ILE A 113 -0.47 2.79 -2.31
N ILE A 114 -1.26 2.94 -1.24
CA ILE A 114 -2.07 4.14 -1.02
C ILE A 114 -1.63 4.81 0.27
N PHE A 115 -1.67 6.14 0.28
CA PHE A 115 -1.32 6.89 1.47
C PHE A 115 -2.19 8.12 1.69
N ASP A 116 -2.40 8.42 2.97
CA ASP A 116 -3.14 9.58 3.43
C ASP A 116 -2.29 10.32 4.46
N ILE A 117 -1.39 11.16 3.96
CA ILE A 117 -0.47 11.93 4.80
C ILE A 117 -1.04 13.34 4.96
N PRO A 118 -1.34 13.77 6.21
CA PRO A 118 -2.00 15.05 6.47
C PRO A 118 -1.15 16.24 6.01
N GLU A 119 -1.80 17.36 5.69
CA GLU A 119 -1.14 18.53 5.09
C GLU A 119 0.00 19.10 5.95
N ARG A 120 -0.14 19.05 7.28
CA ARG A 120 0.92 19.40 8.24
C ARG A 120 2.23 18.61 8.05
N ARG A 121 2.19 17.48 7.32
CA ARG A 121 3.34 16.63 6.96
C ARG A 121 3.58 16.60 5.45
N LYS A 122 3.20 17.64 4.69
CA LYS A 122 3.43 17.76 3.23
C LYS A 122 4.85 17.41 2.79
N ASN A 123 5.87 17.82 3.56
CA ASN A 123 7.26 17.49 3.26
C ASN A 123 7.53 15.97 3.25
N VAL A 124 6.92 15.23 4.19
CA VAL A 124 7.01 13.76 4.23
C VAL A 124 6.29 13.14 3.04
N ARG A 125 5.10 13.65 2.70
CA ARG A 125 4.34 13.21 1.51
C ARG A 125 5.14 13.38 0.23
N ASN A 126 5.78 14.54 0.05
CA ASN A 126 6.61 14.82 -1.13
C ASN A 126 7.87 13.96 -1.18
N ARG A 127 8.50 13.68 -0.03
CA ARG A 127 9.62 12.74 0.05
C ARG A 127 9.19 11.31 -0.31
N LEU A 128 8.03 10.86 0.16
CA LEU A 128 7.49 9.54 -0.20
C LEU A 128 7.20 9.44 -1.70
N ARG A 129 6.61 10.48 -2.31
CA ARG A 129 6.38 10.49 -3.78
C ARG A 129 7.69 10.41 -4.57
N ARG A 130 8.72 11.15 -4.14
CA ARG A 130 10.06 11.08 -4.75
C ARG A 130 10.66 9.68 -4.61
N PHE A 131 10.60 9.11 -3.42
CA PHE A 131 11.01 7.74 -3.15
C PHE A 131 10.30 6.76 -4.08
N MET A 132 8.98 6.82 -4.21
CA MET A 132 8.24 5.91 -5.10
C MET A 132 8.72 6.05 -6.55
N HIS A 133 8.91 7.28 -7.03
CA HIS A 133 9.42 7.52 -8.38
C HIS A 133 10.84 6.97 -8.59
N GLU A 134 11.76 7.24 -7.65
CA GLU A 134 13.16 6.80 -7.73
C GLU A 134 13.31 5.27 -7.71
N TYR A 135 12.38 4.55 -7.07
CA TYR A 135 12.36 3.09 -7.03
C TYR A 135 11.45 2.46 -8.11
N GLY A 136 11.05 3.24 -9.11
CA GLY A 136 10.37 2.73 -10.30
C GLY A 136 8.88 2.39 -10.10
N PHE A 137 8.23 2.95 -9.09
CA PHE A 137 6.77 2.85 -8.97
C PHE A 137 6.10 3.82 -9.95
N VAL A 138 4.95 3.42 -10.50
CA VAL A 138 4.14 4.27 -11.37
C VAL A 138 3.04 4.95 -10.55
N ARG A 139 2.84 6.25 -10.79
CA ARG A 139 1.79 7.03 -10.14
C ARG A 139 0.46 6.81 -10.87
N LEU A 140 -0.55 6.26 -10.20
CA LEU A 140 -1.94 6.18 -10.70
C LEU A 140 -2.73 7.42 -10.33
N GLN A 141 -2.55 7.88 -9.09
CA GLN A 141 -3.09 9.14 -8.58
C GLN A 141 -2.09 9.75 -7.60
N ASP A 142 -2.37 10.96 -7.15
CA ASP A 142 -1.52 11.71 -6.24
C ASP A 142 -1.12 10.95 -4.95
N SER A 143 -1.99 10.05 -4.50
CA SER A 143 -1.79 9.21 -3.31
C SER A 143 -1.85 7.70 -3.61
N VAL A 144 -1.81 7.30 -4.89
CA VAL A 144 -1.95 5.91 -5.32
C VAL A 144 -0.82 5.54 -6.28
N TRP A 145 -0.02 4.55 -5.90
CA TRP A 145 1.17 4.12 -6.62
C TRP A 145 1.13 2.62 -6.86
N VAL A 146 1.70 2.17 -7.97
CA VAL A 146 1.64 0.78 -8.40
C VAL A 146 3.02 0.26 -8.81
N TYR A 147 3.27 -1.00 -8.47
CA TYR A 147 4.50 -1.70 -8.82
C TYR A 147 4.22 -3.19 -9.09
N PRO A 148 4.90 -3.83 -10.05
CA PRO A 148 4.57 -5.20 -10.45
C PRO A 148 5.36 -6.26 -9.69
N HIS A 149 6.30 -5.93 -8.81
CA HIS A 149 7.11 -6.94 -8.12
C HIS A 149 7.02 -6.83 -6.61
N ASP A 150 7.36 -7.91 -5.89
CA ASP A 150 7.32 -7.87 -4.44
C ASP A 150 8.29 -6.82 -3.89
N CYS A 151 7.74 -5.95 -3.06
CA CYS A 151 8.40 -4.82 -2.43
C CYS A 151 7.91 -4.62 -0.99
N GLU A 152 7.32 -5.64 -0.36
CA GLU A 152 6.77 -5.52 1.01
C GLU A 152 7.83 -5.02 2.01
N ASP A 153 9.02 -5.62 2.01
CA ASP A 153 10.12 -5.23 2.89
C ASP A 153 10.64 -3.82 2.59
N LEU A 154 10.69 -3.42 1.31
CA LEU A 154 11.05 -2.07 0.89
C LEU A 154 10.05 -1.04 1.44
N ILE A 155 8.75 -1.30 1.29
CA ILE A 155 7.70 -0.42 1.80
C ILE A 155 7.72 -0.39 3.33
N ALA A 156 8.00 -1.51 4.00
CA ALA A 156 8.12 -1.55 5.45
C ALA A 156 9.34 -0.74 5.96
N LEU A 157 10.48 -0.78 5.27
CA LEU A 157 11.63 0.09 5.55
C LEU A 157 11.27 1.56 5.33
N ALA A 158 10.61 1.91 4.22
CA ALA A 158 10.16 3.28 3.95
C ALA A 158 9.18 3.78 5.03
N LYS A 159 8.24 2.94 5.47
CA LYS A 159 7.31 3.25 6.57
C LYS A 159 8.04 3.60 7.87
N ALA A 160 9.14 2.89 8.18
CA ALA A 160 9.98 3.14 9.35
C ALA A 160 10.80 4.43 9.19
N GLU A 161 11.47 4.62 8.06
CA GLU A 161 12.28 5.81 7.76
C GLU A 161 11.45 7.11 7.81
N PHE A 162 10.29 7.12 7.14
CA PHE A 162 9.44 8.31 7.08
C PHE A 162 8.50 8.46 8.29
N ARG A 163 8.43 7.45 9.18
CA ARG A 163 7.48 7.39 10.31
C ARG A 163 6.02 7.58 9.87
N ILE A 164 5.57 6.75 8.95
CA ILE A 164 4.24 6.83 8.29
C ILE A 164 3.49 5.49 8.29
N GLY A 165 3.80 4.59 9.24
CA GLY A 165 3.29 3.22 9.24
C GLY A 165 1.77 3.10 9.12
N ALA A 166 1.01 3.94 9.85
CA ALA A 166 -0.46 3.96 9.82
C ALA A 166 -1.05 4.80 8.69
N ASP A 167 -0.24 5.67 8.06
CA ASP A 167 -0.69 6.59 7.01
C ASP A 167 -0.53 5.96 5.61
N VAL A 168 0.01 4.75 5.51
CA VAL A 168 0.34 4.05 4.25
C VAL A 168 -0.18 2.61 4.27
N LEU A 169 -0.91 2.22 3.24
CA LEU A 169 -1.37 0.85 3.02
C LEU A 169 -0.60 0.21 1.86
N TYR A 170 -0.35 -1.09 2.00
CA TYR A 170 0.23 -1.94 0.98
C TYR A 170 -0.79 -3.02 0.65
N MET A 171 -1.14 -3.14 -0.62
CA MET A 171 -2.14 -4.09 -1.10
C MET A 171 -1.53 -4.95 -2.21
N ILE A 172 -1.85 -6.23 -2.18
CA ILE A 172 -1.59 -7.15 -3.27
C ILE A 172 -2.90 -7.31 -4.02
N VAL A 173 -2.90 -6.92 -5.29
CA VAL A 173 -4.09 -6.86 -6.14
C VAL A 173 -3.88 -7.80 -7.31
N GLU A 174 -4.67 -8.85 -7.42
CA GLU A 174 -4.59 -9.80 -8.53
C GLU A 174 -5.09 -9.22 -9.85
N ARG A 175 -6.06 -8.30 -9.79
CA ARG A 175 -6.69 -7.71 -10.97
C ARG A 175 -6.85 -6.20 -10.79
N LEU A 176 -6.28 -5.44 -11.71
CA LEU A 176 -6.43 -4.00 -11.80
C LEU A 176 -7.08 -3.66 -13.13
N GLU A 177 -8.15 -2.87 -13.11
CA GLU A 177 -8.85 -2.49 -14.34
C GLU A 177 -7.97 -1.56 -15.19
N HIS A 178 -8.06 -1.73 -16.51
CA HIS A 178 -7.32 -0.91 -17.49
C HIS A 178 -5.79 -0.90 -17.29
N ASP A 179 -5.21 -1.97 -16.75
CA ASP A 179 -3.77 -2.07 -16.44
C ASP A 179 -2.85 -2.24 -17.66
N LYS A 180 -3.39 -2.26 -18.89
CA LYS A 180 -2.62 -2.39 -20.14
C LYS A 180 -1.43 -1.42 -20.21
N HIS A 181 -1.67 -0.14 -19.95
CA HIS A 181 -0.63 0.89 -19.96
C HIS A 181 0.47 0.65 -18.91
N LEU A 182 0.12 0.05 -17.76
CA LEU A 182 1.10 -0.33 -16.73
C LEU A 182 1.91 -1.53 -17.18
N ARG A 183 1.25 -2.54 -17.76
CA ARG A 183 1.94 -3.71 -18.30
C ARG A 183 2.93 -3.31 -19.39
N GLU A 184 2.54 -2.40 -20.28
CA GLU A 184 3.44 -1.83 -21.29
C GLU A 184 4.61 -1.10 -20.64
N HIS A 185 4.35 -0.22 -19.67
CA HIS A 185 5.40 0.51 -18.94
C HIS A 185 6.44 -0.43 -18.30
N PHE A 186 5.97 -1.50 -17.64
CA PHE A 186 6.81 -2.47 -16.97
C PHE A 186 7.30 -3.62 -17.87
N LYS A 187 6.97 -3.61 -19.16
CA LYS A 187 7.31 -4.66 -20.14
C LYS A 187 6.83 -6.06 -19.71
N LEU A 188 5.59 -6.14 -19.25
CA LEU A 188 4.91 -7.36 -18.78
C LEU A 188 4.02 -7.97 -19.88
N PRO A 189 3.65 -9.26 -19.78
CA PRO A 189 2.72 -9.90 -20.71
C PRO A 189 1.35 -9.19 -20.78
N LEU A 190 0.85 -8.97 -22.00
CA LEU A 190 -0.38 -8.20 -22.29
C LEU A 190 -1.66 -9.04 -22.40
N GLU A 191 -1.64 -10.29 -21.93
CA GLU A 191 -2.74 -11.28 -21.96
C GLU A 191 -4.17 -10.71 -22.07
#